data_AF-A0A222ENQ5-F1
#
_entry.id   AF-A0A222ENQ5-F1
#
_cell.length_a   1.000
_cell.length_b   1.000
_cell.length_c   1.000
_cell.angle_alpha   90.00
_cell.angle_beta   90.00
_cell.angle_gamma   90.00
#
_symmetry.space_group_name_H-M   'P 1'
#
loop_
_entity.id
_entity.type
_entity.pdbx_description
1 polymer ?
#
loop_
_entity_poly.entity_id
_entity_poly.type
_entity_poly.pdbx_seq_one_letter_code
_entity_poly.pdbx_strand_id
1 'polypeptide(L)'
;MSNGMNTSDTEVTVEVDNNAVNVEEHIKPVSKKNKIDKKTAKTLLLKDDQEHLFYIENKIISKKEQTLLVQEYFKKRFIKEFFMIALSSLLITIAFDYFVTPTGRTGLFPAGIGALARFFSILSFQNDRHMQGSFYFIYYFTINTPLFIFGFYKLGKKFTYTTTVYIVLQIAFDQFFQNMPFINPIEFNFIVNFYQLNSMPNALNTSIWLFIFAAIAGAILGVAYSLVYRVGSSTGGLDFITIYYSNKTNKSVGSINRNVNLIILGTIIILNTLILPVSQINSDIKMSVLKGLSIEEANNNGLLDQMWKFAQNVNQVSPDFQMQQILDKYSNTATASMSIDDFKYLAEFVSKHNFDGDIPTLLVVKMKVLFIFGPSLFASIVLVLTAGMTTNAMYPKFKVRTFMITTNMPKEINKLLVEKGYQNDILNWDTTNRINGNYLHRSLVMVAMTVLNWQQVEKEIFLIDPESKVTILKTKKVKGIFKYDIKTNEARDFVTHKVRNNEKELEKIKQIAIVRLNKENEKINKRNKRITKSKSKSPNN
;
A
#
# COMPACT_ATOMS: atom_id res chain seq x y z
N MET A 1 -56.70 41.80 40.35
CA MET A 1 -57.32 42.66 39.32
C MET A 1 -56.58 42.47 38.01
N SER A 2 -57.30 42.53 36.86
CA SER A 2 -56.84 42.67 35.46
C SER A 2 -55.40 42.23 35.10
N ASN A 3 -55.16 41.14 34.35
CA ASN A 3 -55.37 40.99 32.89
C ASN A 3 -54.89 42.17 32.02
N GLY A 4 -53.99 41.87 31.07
CA GLY A 4 -53.56 42.73 29.97
C GLY A 4 -52.79 41.92 28.93
N MET A 5 -53.38 41.67 27.76
CA MET A 5 -52.82 40.92 26.63
C MET A 5 -51.99 41.82 25.70
N ASN A 6 -50.91 41.27 25.10
CA ASN A 6 -50.68 41.19 23.64
C ASN A 6 -49.25 40.63 23.37
N THR A 7 -49.10 39.53 22.61
CA THR A 7 -48.76 39.48 21.16
C THR A 7 -47.50 40.30 20.80
N SER A 8 -46.50 39.80 20.09
CA SER A 8 -46.35 38.52 19.37
C SER A 8 -44.89 37.98 19.53
N ASP A 9 -44.40 36.91 18.90
CA ASP A 9 -44.94 36.09 17.81
C ASP A 9 -44.46 34.62 17.86
N THR A 10 -44.85 33.81 16.87
CA THR A 10 -44.28 32.49 16.57
C THR A 10 -44.06 32.30 15.07
N GLU A 11 -42.83 31.99 14.67
CA GLU A 11 -42.60 31.12 13.51
C GLU A 11 -41.71 29.94 13.91
N VAL A 12 -42.17 28.74 13.53
CA VAL A 12 -41.43 27.49 13.62
C VAL A 12 -41.43 26.89 12.23
N THR A 13 -40.30 26.99 11.55
CA THR A 13 -40.01 26.17 10.37
C THR A 13 -39.04 25.07 10.79
N VAL A 14 -39.49 23.82 10.62
CA VAL A 14 -38.64 22.64 10.73
C VAL A 14 -38.73 21.93 9.39
N GLU A 15 -37.66 22.05 8.59
CA GLU A 15 -37.36 21.05 7.59
C GLU A 15 -36.24 20.15 8.11
N VAL A 16 -36.43 18.86 7.94
CA VAL A 16 -35.48 17.82 8.32
C VAL A 16 -34.61 17.58 7.10
N ASP A 17 -33.28 17.62 7.28
CA ASP A 17 -32.42 16.86 6.38
C ASP A 17 -31.44 15.96 7.15
N ASN A 18 -31.30 14.74 6.64
CA ASN A 18 -30.62 13.66 7.31
C ASN A 18 -29.15 13.62 6.89
N ASN A 19 -28.28 14.31 7.63
CA ASN A 19 -27.01 13.77 8.16
C ASN A 19 -26.10 14.88 8.71
N ALA A 20 -25.51 14.62 9.89
CA ALA A 20 -24.37 15.32 10.48
C ALA A 20 -24.44 16.86 10.60
N VAL A 21 -24.71 17.35 11.81
CA VAL A 21 -24.34 18.72 12.22
C VAL A 21 -23.34 18.67 13.37
N ASN A 22 -22.15 19.21 13.12
CA ASN A 22 -21.15 19.51 14.13
C ASN A 22 -21.66 20.66 15.02
N VAL A 23 -21.55 20.54 16.33
CA VAL A 23 -21.79 21.67 17.25
C VAL A 23 -20.58 21.85 18.15
N GLU A 24 -19.73 22.80 17.81
CA GLU A 24 -18.73 23.35 18.73
C GLU A 24 -19.43 24.30 19.71
N GLU A 25 -19.88 23.77 20.84
CA GLU A 25 -20.43 24.56 21.94
C GLU A 25 -19.28 25.25 22.72
N HIS A 26 -18.98 26.50 22.38
CA HIS A 26 -18.15 27.39 23.18
C HIS A 26 -18.86 27.77 24.49
N ILE A 27 -18.74 26.93 25.52
CA ILE A 27 -19.30 27.20 26.85
C ILE A 27 -18.32 28.09 27.65
N LYS A 28 -18.69 29.37 27.84
CA LYS A 28 -18.03 30.23 28.84
C LYS A 28 -18.22 29.65 30.24
N PRO A 29 -17.21 29.73 31.14
CA PRO A 29 -17.30 29.12 32.47
C PRO A 29 -18.42 29.75 33.30
N VAL A 30 -19.29 28.91 33.87
CA VAL A 30 -20.38 29.35 34.74
C VAL A 30 -19.81 30.06 35.97
N SER A 31 -20.32 31.27 36.24
CA SER A 31 -19.90 32.10 37.37
C SER A 31 -20.11 31.41 38.72
N LYS A 32 -19.17 31.66 39.65
CA LYS A 32 -18.93 30.99 40.96
C LYS A 32 -20.08 30.89 41.99
N LYS A 33 -21.35 31.16 41.68
CA LYS A 33 -22.47 31.05 42.64
C LYS A 33 -23.31 29.79 42.41
N ASN A 34 -23.76 29.19 43.51
CA ASN A 34 -24.55 27.96 43.62
C ASN A 34 -23.75 26.64 43.46
N LYS A 35 -22.80 26.40 44.37
CA LYS A 35 -22.43 25.02 44.75
C LYS A 35 -23.64 24.38 45.43
N ILE A 36 -24.23 23.35 44.82
CA ILE A 36 -25.16 22.44 45.49
C ILE A 36 -24.34 21.59 46.48
N ASP A 37 -24.82 21.45 47.71
CA ASP A 37 -24.08 20.73 48.76
C ASP A 37 -24.03 19.21 48.47
N LYS A 38 -22.87 18.61 48.78
CA LYS A 38 -22.49 17.23 48.44
C LYS A 38 -23.37 16.21 49.17
N LYS A 39 -23.97 16.59 50.32
CA LYS A 39 -24.93 15.77 51.06
C LYS A 39 -26.32 15.75 50.40
N THR A 40 -26.89 16.90 50.05
CA THR A 40 -28.25 17.03 49.49
C THR A 40 -28.39 16.39 48.11
N ALA A 41 -27.37 16.50 47.26
CA ALA A 41 -27.37 15.81 45.97
C ALA A 41 -27.37 14.28 46.09
N LYS A 42 -26.87 13.73 47.20
CA LYS A 42 -26.75 12.28 47.43
C LYS A 42 -28.03 11.65 48.02
N THR A 43 -28.86 12.44 48.70
CA THR A 43 -30.18 12.03 49.23
C THR A 43 -31.32 12.15 48.22
N LEU A 44 -31.15 12.91 47.14
CA LEU A 44 -32.21 13.16 46.14
C LEU A 44 -32.20 12.21 44.92
N LEU A 45 -31.21 11.31 44.82
CA LEU A 45 -31.14 10.34 43.71
C LEU A 45 -31.88 9.06 44.10
N LEU A 46 -32.96 8.74 43.37
CA LEU A 46 -33.57 7.41 43.41
C LEU A 46 -32.55 6.37 42.90
N LYS A 47 -32.77 5.08 43.21
CA LYS A 47 -31.82 4.01 42.86
C LYS A 47 -31.53 3.99 41.35
N ASP A 48 -32.56 4.15 40.53
CA ASP A 48 -32.47 4.24 39.06
C ASP A 48 -31.68 5.46 38.58
N ASP A 49 -31.82 6.62 39.24
CA ASP A 49 -31.06 7.84 38.88
C ASP A 49 -29.56 7.66 39.15
N GLN A 50 -29.14 6.82 40.10
CA GLN A 50 -27.73 6.55 40.37
C GLN A 50 -27.08 5.71 39.26
N GLU A 51 -27.78 4.67 38.76
CA GLU A 51 -27.31 3.86 37.64
C GLU A 51 -27.30 4.69 36.33
N HIS A 52 -28.34 5.50 36.11
CA HIS A 52 -28.41 6.38 34.95
C HIS A 52 -27.33 7.47 34.99
N LEU A 53 -27.05 8.05 36.16
CA LEU A 53 -25.93 8.98 36.36
C LEU A 53 -24.59 8.31 36.05
N PHE A 54 -24.35 7.10 36.56
CA PHE A 54 -23.12 6.35 36.31
C PHE A 54 -22.94 6.02 34.81
N TYR A 55 -24.02 5.69 34.10
CA TYR A 55 -24.00 5.52 32.65
C TYR A 55 -23.60 6.82 31.92
N ILE A 56 -24.19 7.96 32.29
CA ILE A 56 -23.85 9.28 31.71
C ILE A 56 -22.40 9.67 32.03
N GLU A 57 -21.94 9.49 33.26
CA GLU A 57 -20.54 9.71 33.68
C GLU A 57 -19.58 8.91 32.80
N ASN A 58 -19.77 7.59 32.68
CA ASN A 58 -18.92 6.72 31.86
C ASN A 58 -18.94 7.11 30.38
N LYS A 59 -20.09 7.54 29.83
CA LYS A 59 -20.21 8.01 28.44
C LYS A 59 -19.42 9.30 28.21
N ILE A 60 -19.38 10.21 29.18
CA ILE A 60 -18.57 11.45 29.13
C ILE A 60 -17.08 11.12 29.28
N ILE A 61 -16.71 10.26 30.24
CA ILE A 61 -15.34 9.76 30.43
C ILE A 61 -14.83 9.16 29.12
N SER A 62 -15.58 8.22 28.51
CA SER A 62 -15.19 7.56 27.26
C SER A 62 -15.01 8.55 26.10
N LYS A 63 -15.90 9.54 25.94
CA LYS A 63 -15.73 10.60 24.92
C LYS A 63 -14.48 11.44 25.19
N LYS A 64 -14.18 11.78 26.45
CA LYS A 64 -12.99 12.55 26.84
C LYS A 64 -11.69 11.76 26.64
N GLU A 65 -11.68 10.48 27.02
CA GLU A 65 -10.59 9.54 26.76
C GLU A 65 -10.32 9.44 25.25
N GLN A 66 -11.35 9.21 24.42
CA GLN A 66 -11.20 9.21 22.96
C GLN A 66 -10.64 10.52 22.40
N THR A 67 -11.11 11.67 22.90
CA THR A 67 -10.61 12.99 22.46
C THR A 67 -9.13 13.16 22.78
N LEU A 68 -8.69 12.77 23.98
CA LEU A 68 -7.28 12.85 24.39
C LEU A 68 -6.39 11.86 23.62
N LEU A 69 -6.88 10.65 23.34
CA LEU A 69 -6.17 9.67 22.48
C LEU A 69 -5.92 10.23 21.07
N VAL A 70 -6.92 10.89 20.48
CA VAL A 70 -6.78 11.54 19.18
C VAL A 70 -5.77 12.69 19.25
N GLN A 71 -5.84 13.56 20.26
CA GLN A 71 -4.86 14.64 20.45
C GLN A 71 -3.43 14.13 20.62
N GLU A 72 -3.23 13.05 21.40
CA GLU A 72 -1.90 12.46 21.59
C GLU A 72 -1.37 11.79 20.33
N TYR A 73 -2.24 11.12 19.55
CA TYR A 73 -1.89 10.61 18.23
C TYR A 73 -1.42 11.73 17.29
N PHE A 74 -2.17 12.84 17.20
CA PHE A 74 -1.77 13.99 16.37
C PHE A 74 -0.46 14.63 16.85
N LYS A 75 -0.24 14.74 18.16
CA LYS A 75 0.98 15.33 18.72
C LYS A 75 2.23 14.46 18.56
N LYS A 76 2.14 13.13 18.72
CA LYS A 76 3.30 12.22 18.79
C LYS A 76 3.54 11.37 17.55
N ARG A 77 2.49 10.97 16.82
CA ARG A 77 2.59 9.97 15.73
C ARG A 77 2.23 10.52 14.36
N PHE A 78 1.22 11.38 14.24
CA PHE A 78 0.69 11.83 12.94
C PHE A 78 1.75 12.42 12.01
N ILE A 79 2.57 13.38 12.45
CA ILE A 79 3.59 14.03 11.59
C ILE A 79 4.59 12.99 11.05
N LYS A 80 5.04 12.07 11.91
CA LYS A 80 5.98 11.00 11.54
C LYS A 80 5.35 10.00 10.56
N GLU A 81 4.11 9.59 10.82
CA GLU A 81 3.35 8.69 9.94
C GLU A 81 3.04 9.34 8.59
N PHE A 82 2.66 10.62 8.57
CA PHE A 82 2.43 11.40 7.35
C PHE A 82 3.72 11.57 6.54
N PHE A 83 4.85 11.93 7.17
CA PHE A 83 6.13 12.02 6.48
C PHE A 83 6.57 10.66 5.88
N MET A 84 6.34 9.55 6.59
CA MET A 84 6.57 8.21 6.03
C MET A 84 5.68 7.92 4.83
N ILE A 85 4.40 8.29 4.87
CA ILE A 85 3.47 8.13 3.72
C ILE A 85 3.91 8.99 2.53
N ALA A 86 4.27 10.27 2.76
CA ALA A 86 4.73 11.19 1.74
C ALA A 86 6.04 10.73 1.08
N LEU A 87 7.03 10.33 1.89
CA LEU A 87 8.27 9.77 1.39
C LEU A 87 8.03 8.48 0.58
N SER A 88 7.10 7.63 1.00
CA SER A 88 6.80 6.40 0.28
C SER A 88 6.12 6.63 -1.07
N SER A 89 5.14 7.56 -1.10
CA SER A 89 4.45 7.92 -2.34
C SER A 89 5.40 8.61 -3.31
N LEU A 90 6.29 9.47 -2.83
CA LEU A 90 7.39 10.05 -3.62
C LEU A 90 8.32 8.97 -4.20
N LEU A 91 8.80 8.02 -3.38
CA LEU A 91 9.68 6.94 -3.83
C LEU A 91 9.01 6.02 -4.88
N ILE A 92 7.72 5.71 -4.70
CA ILE A 92 6.97 4.88 -5.66
C ILE A 92 6.71 5.63 -6.97
N THR A 93 6.45 6.94 -6.89
CA THR A 93 6.36 7.82 -8.06
C THR A 93 7.68 7.80 -8.82
N ILE A 94 8.82 8.03 -8.14
CA ILE A 94 10.16 7.99 -8.77
C ILE A 94 10.43 6.61 -9.42
N ALA A 95 10.10 5.51 -8.73
CA ALA A 95 10.28 4.17 -9.26
C ALA A 95 9.43 3.91 -10.51
N PHE A 96 8.18 4.36 -10.55
CA PHE A 96 7.34 4.19 -11.74
C PHE A 96 7.74 5.14 -12.86
N ASP A 97 7.96 6.42 -12.58
CA ASP A 97 8.05 7.45 -13.62
C ASP A 97 9.39 7.47 -14.35
N TYR A 98 10.49 7.19 -13.66
CA TYR A 98 11.84 7.23 -14.27
C TYR A 98 12.42 5.85 -14.59
N PHE A 99 11.87 4.76 -14.04
CA PHE A 99 12.39 3.41 -14.28
C PHE A 99 11.40 2.45 -14.94
N VAL A 100 10.08 2.63 -14.79
CA VAL A 100 9.09 1.75 -15.43
C VAL A 100 8.49 2.42 -16.67
N THR A 101 7.89 3.61 -16.52
CA THR A 101 7.28 4.41 -17.59
C THR A 101 8.15 4.55 -18.85
N PRO A 102 9.46 4.89 -18.78
CA PRO A 102 10.26 5.16 -19.98
C PRO A 102 10.55 3.91 -20.82
N THR A 103 10.31 2.71 -20.26
CA THR A 103 10.52 1.43 -20.95
C THR A 103 9.35 1.03 -21.87
N GLY A 104 8.21 1.72 -21.79
CA GLY A 104 7.12 1.64 -22.77
C GLY A 104 6.31 0.33 -22.78
N ARG A 105 5.62 0.06 -23.90
CA ARG A 105 4.72 -1.11 -24.07
C ARG A 105 5.43 -2.47 -24.14
N THR A 106 6.75 -2.47 -24.31
CA THR A 106 7.60 -3.66 -24.50
C THR A 106 8.65 -3.81 -23.38
N GLY A 107 8.62 -2.94 -22.38
CA GLY A 107 9.61 -2.86 -21.31
C GLY A 107 9.18 -3.54 -20.01
N LEU A 108 9.22 -2.81 -18.91
CA LEU A 108 8.83 -3.27 -17.59
C LEU A 108 7.34 -3.09 -17.36
N PHE A 109 6.67 -4.17 -16.95
CA PHE A 109 5.30 -4.12 -16.49
C PHE A 109 5.27 -3.88 -14.98
N PRO A 110 4.62 -2.80 -14.50
CA PRO A 110 4.55 -2.51 -13.07
C PRO A 110 3.77 -3.60 -12.30
N ALA A 111 4.01 -3.66 -11.00
CA ALA A 111 3.29 -4.55 -10.09
C ALA A 111 1.98 -3.90 -9.60
N GLY A 112 0.99 -4.73 -9.24
CA GLY A 112 -0.24 -4.28 -8.59
C GLY A 112 -1.33 -3.75 -9.54
N ILE A 113 -2.45 -3.32 -8.97
CA ILE A 113 -3.62 -2.82 -9.72
C ILE A 113 -3.33 -1.56 -10.55
N GLY A 114 -2.28 -0.80 -10.22
CA GLY A 114 -1.80 0.31 -11.06
C GLY A 114 -1.48 -0.15 -12.47
N ALA A 115 -0.92 -1.35 -12.64
CA ALA A 115 -0.63 -1.88 -13.96
C ALA A 115 -1.91 -2.22 -14.77
N LEU A 116 -3.00 -2.65 -14.11
CA LEU A 116 -4.30 -2.81 -14.77
C LEU A 116 -4.90 -1.46 -15.18
N ALA A 117 -4.85 -0.45 -14.30
CA ALA A 117 -5.32 0.90 -14.62
C ALA A 117 -4.56 1.50 -15.82
N ARG A 118 -3.24 1.27 -15.88
CA ARG A 118 -2.39 1.70 -16.99
C ARG A 118 -2.70 0.95 -18.28
N PHE A 119 -2.91 -0.37 -18.21
CA PHE A 119 -3.34 -1.16 -19.36
C PHE A 119 -4.67 -0.66 -19.95
N PHE A 120 -5.69 -0.39 -19.12
CA PHE A 120 -6.96 0.18 -19.59
C PHE A 120 -6.77 1.58 -20.21
N SER A 121 -5.93 2.42 -19.63
CA SER A 121 -5.66 3.74 -20.20
C SER A 121 -4.96 3.68 -21.57
N ILE A 122 -3.97 2.79 -21.71
CA ILE A 122 -3.26 2.52 -22.98
C ILE A 122 -4.22 1.95 -24.04
N LEU A 123 -5.19 1.12 -23.63
CA LEU A 123 -6.21 0.54 -24.52
C LEU A 123 -7.19 1.60 -25.03
N SER A 124 -7.64 2.50 -24.15
CA SER A 124 -8.63 3.53 -24.47
C SER A 124 -8.07 4.71 -25.27
N PHE A 125 -6.79 5.08 -25.06
CA PHE A 125 -6.16 6.24 -25.70
C PHE A 125 -4.89 5.82 -26.44
N GLN A 126 -5.03 5.02 -27.51
CA GLN A 126 -3.90 4.30 -28.11
C GLN A 126 -2.74 5.18 -28.60
N ASN A 127 -3.02 6.41 -29.04
CA ASN A 127 -2.05 7.31 -29.69
C ASN A 127 -1.73 8.59 -28.89
N ASP A 128 -2.49 8.91 -27.84
CA ASP A 128 -2.33 10.14 -27.06
C ASP A 128 -1.74 9.85 -25.67
N ARG A 129 -0.46 10.18 -25.47
CA ARG A 129 0.23 9.97 -24.19
C ARG A 129 -0.30 10.87 -23.07
N HIS A 130 -0.78 12.07 -23.38
CA HIS A 130 -1.28 13.00 -22.38
C HIS A 130 -2.62 12.49 -21.83
N MET A 131 -3.52 12.06 -22.70
CA MET A 131 -4.76 11.39 -22.29
C MET A 131 -4.51 10.05 -21.58
N GLN A 132 -3.50 9.27 -21.99
CA GLN A 132 -3.07 8.09 -21.20
C GLN A 132 -2.65 8.46 -19.76
N GLY A 133 -1.97 9.59 -19.56
CA GLY A 133 -1.65 10.11 -18.24
C GLY A 133 -2.92 10.47 -17.45
N SER A 134 -3.77 11.33 -17.99
CA SER A 134 -4.97 11.81 -17.30
C SER A 134 -5.95 10.68 -16.95
N PHE A 135 -6.21 9.76 -17.87
CA PHE A 135 -7.17 8.67 -17.65
C PHE A 135 -6.62 7.53 -16.79
N TYR A 136 -5.31 7.35 -16.69
CA TYR A 136 -4.71 6.39 -15.76
C TYR A 136 -5.21 6.61 -14.33
N PHE A 137 -5.31 7.85 -13.85
CA PHE A 137 -5.81 8.18 -12.51
C PHE A 137 -7.28 7.86 -12.33
N ILE A 138 -8.09 8.09 -13.37
CA ILE A 138 -9.52 7.76 -13.37
C ILE A 138 -9.68 6.24 -13.21
N TYR A 139 -9.02 5.43 -14.07
CA TYR A 139 -9.05 3.97 -13.94
C TYR A 139 -8.49 3.49 -12.59
N TYR A 140 -7.40 4.08 -12.12
CA TYR A 140 -6.77 3.70 -10.85
C TYR A 140 -7.70 3.96 -9.67
N PHE A 141 -8.35 5.13 -9.62
CA PHE A 141 -9.31 5.47 -8.57
C PHE A 141 -10.58 4.60 -8.65
N THR A 142 -11.13 4.37 -9.85
CA THR A 142 -12.30 3.51 -10.07
C THR A 142 -12.04 2.07 -9.60
N ILE A 143 -10.91 1.46 -9.97
CA ILE A 143 -10.57 0.09 -9.55
C ILE A 143 -10.28 0.02 -8.04
N ASN A 144 -9.75 1.09 -7.44
CA ASN A 144 -9.53 1.18 -5.99
C ASN A 144 -10.82 1.41 -5.17
N THR A 145 -11.86 2.00 -5.74
CA THR A 145 -13.11 2.32 -5.02
C THR A 145 -13.73 1.14 -4.26
N PRO A 146 -13.96 -0.06 -4.86
CA PRO A 146 -14.46 -1.22 -4.11
C PRO A 146 -13.47 -1.71 -3.03
N LEU A 147 -12.17 -1.48 -3.21
CA LEU A 147 -11.12 -1.88 -2.26
C LEU A 147 -11.05 -0.92 -1.06
N PHE A 148 -11.35 0.38 -1.24
CA PHE A 148 -11.56 1.31 -0.14
C PHE A 148 -12.75 0.90 0.74
N ILE A 149 -13.87 0.51 0.13
CA ILE A 149 -15.06 0.02 0.84
C ILE A 149 -14.69 -1.25 1.65
N PHE A 150 -14.02 -2.21 1.02
CA PHE A 150 -13.51 -3.42 1.70
C PHE A 150 -12.57 -3.06 2.87
N GLY A 151 -11.61 -2.16 2.65
CA GLY A 151 -10.66 -1.71 3.65
C GLY A 151 -11.34 -1.08 4.86
N PHE A 152 -12.32 -0.21 4.63
CA PHE A 152 -13.03 0.50 5.70
C PHE A 152 -13.72 -0.46 6.68
N TYR A 153 -14.34 -1.53 6.16
CA TYR A 153 -15.05 -2.53 6.95
C TYR A 153 -14.15 -3.66 7.50
N LYS A 154 -13.08 -4.06 6.82
CA LYS A 154 -12.26 -5.25 7.19
C LYS A 154 -10.89 -4.94 7.77
N LEU A 155 -10.31 -3.78 7.46
CA LEU A 155 -9.00 -3.33 7.98
C LEU A 155 -9.11 -2.11 8.90
N GLY A 156 -10.20 -1.35 8.75
CA GLY A 156 -10.58 -0.26 9.64
C GLY A 156 -10.32 1.13 9.06
N LYS A 157 -10.87 2.13 9.75
CA LYS A 157 -10.92 3.52 9.28
C LYS A 157 -9.53 4.13 9.11
N LYS A 158 -8.62 3.99 10.11
CA LYS A 158 -7.25 4.56 10.05
C LYS A 158 -6.53 4.10 8.78
N PHE A 159 -6.45 2.77 8.59
CA PHE A 159 -5.78 2.15 7.44
C PHE A 159 -6.30 2.67 6.10
N THR A 160 -7.62 2.82 6.00
CA THR A 160 -8.27 3.29 4.76
C THR A 160 -7.93 4.75 4.51
N TYR A 161 -8.06 5.63 5.51
CA TYR A 161 -7.70 7.04 5.36
C TYR A 161 -6.21 7.24 5.03
N THR A 162 -5.28 6.53 5.70
CA THR A 162 -3.85 6.64 5.38
C THR A 162 -3.53 6.14 3.97
N THR A 163 -4.25 5.12 3.49
CA THR A 163 -4.11 4.59 2.12
C THR A 163 -4.68 5.57 1.09
N THR A 164 -5.80 6.23 1.38
CA THR A 164 -6.35 7.28 0.52
C THR A 164 -5.40 8.48 0.45
N VAL A 165 -4.84 8.94 1.58
CA VAL A 165 -3.82 10.00 1.61
C VAL A 165 -2.56 9.60 0.83
N TYR A 166 -2.10 8.35 0.98
CA TYR A 166 -1.00 7.82 0.18
C TYR A 166 -1.27 7.92 -1.33
N ILE A 167 -2.46 7.50 -1.80
CA ILE A 167 -2.83 7.55 -3.22
C ILE A 167 -2.90 8.99 -3.71
N VAL A 168 -3.55 9.90 -2.97
CA VAL A 168 -3.65 11.31 -3.33
C VAL A 168 -2.27 11.96 -3.45
N LEU A 169 -1.36 11.66 -2.52
CA LEU A 169 0.02 12.16 -2.58
C LEU A 169 0.81 11.55 -3.75
N GLN A 170 0.63 10.26 -4.07
CA GLN A 170 1.27 9.66 -5.24
C GLN A 170 0.81 10.34 -6.54
N ILE A 171 -0.48 10.58 -6.69
CA ILE A 171 -1.03 11.32 -7.85
C ILE A 171 -0.50 12.75 -7.90
N ALA A 172 -0.42 13.43 -6.75
CA ALA A 172 0.12 14.79 -6.69
C ALA A 172 1.61 14.86 -7.04
N PHE A 173 2.43 13.88 -6.63
CA PHE A 173 3.85 13.82 -6.99
C PHE A 173 4.07 13.48 -8.46
N ASP A 174 3.31 12.54 -9.02
CA ASP A 174 3.33 12.24 -10.46
C ASP A 174 3.02 13.51 -11.27
N GLN A 175 1.91 14.18 -10.96
CA GLN A 175 1.49 15.38 -11.67
C GLN A 175 2.45 16.56 -11.46
N PHE A 176 3.12 16.63 -10.31
CA PHE A 176 4.22 17.57 -10.10
C PHE A 176 5.41 17.27 -11.02
N PHE A 177 5.86 16.02 -11.11
CA PHE A 177 7.00 15.67 -11.97
C PHE A 177 6.67 15.79 -13.46
N GLN A 178 5.48 15.37 -13.91
CA GLN A 178 5.10 15.44 -15.32
C GLN A 178 5.01 16.89 -15.84
N ASN A 179 4.59 17.84 -15.00
CA ASN A 179 4.39 19.24 -15.39
C ASN A 179 5.59 20.17 -15.12
N MET A 180 6.62 19.72 -14.41
CA MET A 180 7.79 20.54 -14.06
C MET A 180 8.92 20.40 -15.11
N PRO A 181 9.38 21.49 -15.75
CA PRO A 181 10.48 21.44 -16.71
C PRO A 181 11.79 21.00 -16.04
N PHE A 182 12.71 20.44 -16.83
CA PHE A 182 14.04 19.94 -16.41
C PHE A 182 14.05 18.75 -15.42
N ILE A 183 12.93 18.45 -14.76
CA ILE A 183 12.77 17.25 -13.92
C ILE A 183 11.76 16.25 -14.47
N ASN A 184 11.01 16.60 -15.53
CA ASN A 184 10.04 15.65 -16.09
C ASN A 184 10.74 14.37 -16.59
N PRO A 185 10.08 13.20 -16.56
CA PRO A 185 10.71 11.92 -16.94
C PRO A 185 11.01 11.76 -18.45
N ILE A 186 10.71 12.78 -19.26
CA ILE A 186 10.96 12.80 -20.70
C ILE A 186 12.33 13.43 -20.97
N GLU A 187 12.62 14.56 -20.30
CA GLU A 187 13.89 15.28 -20.36
C GLU A 187 14.92 14.68 -19.38
N PHE A 188 14.53 14.45 -18.13
CA PHE A 188 15.44 13.97 -17.07
C PHE A 188 15.42 12.46 -16.92
N ASN A 189 16.61 11.86 -16.96
CA ASN A 189 16.82 10.43 -16.83
C ASN A 189 17.90 10.19 -15.76
N PHE A 190 17.58 9.42 -14.69
CA PHE A 190 18.49 9.22 -13.55
C PHE A 190 19.79 8.48 -13.89
N ILE A 191 19.79 7.62 -14.92
CA ILE A 191 20.94 6.77 -15.26
C ILE A 191 21.22 6.80 -16.76
N VAL A 192 20.26 6.38 -17.58
CA VAL A 192 20.34 6.41 -19.05
C VAL A 192 18.97 6.69 -19.65
N ASN A 193 18.94 7.33 -20.82
CA ASN A 193 17.72 7.51 -21.58
C ASN A 193 17.35 6.20 -22.29
N PHE A 194 16.38 5.46 -21.72
CA PHE A 194 15.98 4.15 -22.23
C PHE A 194 15.34 4.23 -23.64
N TYR A 195 14.69 5.35 -23.98
CA TYR A 195 14.10 5.58 -25.30
C TYR A 195 15.17 5.70 -26.40
N GLN A 196 16.26 6.43 -26.13
CA GLN A 196 17.41 6.52 -27.03
C GLN A 196 18.14 5.18 -27.16
N LEU A 197 18.26 4.42 -26.07
CA LEU A 197 18.82 3.04 -26.07
C LEU A 197 18.01 2.07 -26.96
N ASN A 198 16.68 2.12 -26.89
CA ASN A 198 15.80 1.36 -27.79
C ASN A 198 15.98 1.72 -29.28
N SER A 199 16.50 2.92 -29.57
CA SER A 199 16.68 3.43 -30.94
C SER A 199 18.04 3.06 -31.55
N MET A 200 18.91 2.37 -30.80
CA MET A 200 20.24 1.94 -31.26
C MET A 200 20.27 0.42 -31.57
N PRO A 201 20.94 -0.04 -32.65
CA PRO A 201 20.89 -1.45 -33.09
C PRO A 201 21.48 -2.51 -32.13
N ASN A 202 22.13 -2.12 -31.03
CA ASN A 202 22.86 -3.03 -30.14
C ASN A 202 21.97 -3.58 -29.01
N ALA A 203 21.05 -4.49 -29.37
CA ALA A 203 20.00 -5.05 -28.51
C ALA A 203 20.47 -5.66 -27.17
N LEU A 204 21.71 -6.17 -27.08
CA LEU A 204 22.27 -6.69 -25.83
C LEU A 204 22.35 -5.63 -24.72
N ASN A 205 22.71 -4.39 -25.07
CA ASN A 205 22.77 -3.30 -24.09
C ASN A 205 21.37 -2.98 -23.54
N THR A 206 20.37 -2.87 -24.41
CA THR A 206 18.98 -2.55 -24.07
C THR A 206 18.38 -3.60 -23.12
N SER A 207 18.61 -4.89 -23.39
CA SER A 207 18.16 -5.97 -22.51
C SER A 207 18.82 -5.93 -21.13
N ILE A 208 20.14 -5.69 -21.06
CA ILE A 208 20.87 -5.55 -19.78
C ILE A 208 20.34 -4.35 -18.98
N TRP A 209 20.16 -3.20 -19.62
CA TRP A 209 19.59 -2.01 -18.98
C TRP A 209 18.18 -2.25 -18.45
N LEU A 210 17.35 -3.04 -19.13
CA LEU A 210 16.00 -3.40 -18.67
C LEU A 210 16.05 -4.17 -17.33
N PHE A 211 17.00 -5.10 -17.16
CA PHE A 211 17.21 -5.80 -15.89
C PHE A 211 17.78 -4.90 -14.78
N ILE A 212 18.65 -3.95 -15.11
CA ILE A 212 19.17 -2.95 -14.16
C ILE A 212 18.02 -2.06 -13.67
N PHE A 213 17.20 -1.55 -14.59
CA PHE A 213 16.02 -0.74 -14.27
C PHE A 213 15.04 -1.52 -13.40
N ALA A 214 14.79 -2.80 -13.71
CA ALA A 214 13.95 -3.68 -12.91
C ALA A 214 14.46 -3.84 -11.46
N ALA A 215 15.76 -4.10 -11.28
CA ALA A 215 16.36 -4.31 -9.97
C ALA A 215 16.34 -3.03 -9.12
N ILE A 216 16.64 -1.87 -9.71
CA ILE A 216 16.62 -0.58 -9.03
C ILE A 216 15.20 -0.16 -8.68
N ALA A 217 14.27 -0.18 -9.64
CA ALA A 217 12.85 0.11 -9.41
C ALA A 217 12.27 -0.80 -8.32
N GLY A 218 12.51 -2.11 -8.43
CA GLY A 218 12.04 -3.08 -7.44
C GLY A 218 12.64 -2.84 -6.04
N ALA A 219 13.92 -2.48 -5.93
CA ALA A 219 14.52 -2.10 -4.65
C ALA A 219 13.83 -0.86 -4.04
N ILE A 220 13.61 0.21 -4.83
CA ILE A 220 12.94 1.44 -4.38
C ILE A 220 11.48 1.15 -3.96
N LEU A 221 10.72 0.42 -4.79
CA LEU A 221 9.37 -0.03 -4.47
C LEU A 221 9.34 -0.81 -3.16
N GLY A 222 10.28 -1.74 -2.94
CA GLY A 222 10.35 -2.53 -1.72
C GLY A 222 10.67 -1.73 -0.46
N VAL A 223 11.49 -0.68 -0.57
CA VAL A 223 11.72 0.28 0.52
C VAL A 223 10.42 1.03 0.83
N ALA A 224 9.75 1.58 -0.18
CA ALA A 224 8.52 2.34 -0.01
C ALA A 224 7.37 1.48 0.55
N TYR A 225 7.15 0.27 0.03
CA TYR A 225 6.19 -0.69 0.58
C TYR A 225 6.46 -0.94 2.07
N SER A 226 7.73 -1.10 2.47
CA SER A 226 8.08 -1.31 3.87
C SER A 226 7.74 -0.11 4.77
N LEU A 227 7.89 1.12 4.29
CA LEU A 227 7.54 2.35 5.02
C LEU A 227 6.02 2.49 5.18
N VAL A 228 5.25 2.27 4.12
CA VAL A 228 3.78 2.29 4.13
C VAL A 228 3.21 1.24 5.11
N TYR A 229 3.76 0.02 5.08
CA TYR A 229 3.31 -1.05 5.98
C TYR A 229 3.69 -0.80 7.44
N ARG A 230 4.82 -0.10 7.73
CA ARG A 230 5.19 0.32 9.09
C ARG A 230 4.17 1.29 9.71
N VAL A 231 3.56 2.16 8.91
CA VAL A 231 2.49 3.08 9.36
C VAL A 231 1.15 2.36 9.62
N GLY A 232 1.00 1.15 9.07
CA GLY A 232 -0.29 0.45 9.02
C GLY A 232 -1.18 0.99 7.92
N SER A 233 -0.61 1.20 6.74
CA SER A 233 -1.27 1.65 5.52
C SER A 233 -1.00 0.67 4.35
N SER A 234 -1.55 0.94 3.17
CA SER A 234 -1.33 0.22 1.91
C SER A 234 -0.93 1.17 0.78
N THR A 235 -0.37 0.66 -0.32
CA THR A 235 -0.12 1.42 -1.55
C THR A 235 -1.30 1.42 -2.53
N GLY A 236 -2.48 1.02 -2.07
CA GLY A 236 -3.64 0.81 -2.92
C GLY A 236 -3.63 -0.54 -3.64
N GLY A 237 -4.73 -0.85 -4.31
CA GLY A 237 -4.88 -2.07 -5.09
C GLY A 237 -4.97 -3.33 -4.25
N LEU A 238 -4.48 -4.46 -4.77
CA LEU A 238 -4.59 -5.76 -4.10
C LEU A 238 -3.80 -5.84 -2.78
N ASP A 239 -2.97 -4.85 -2.45
CA ASP A 239 -2.38 -4.67 -1.11
C ASP A 239 -3.43 -4.66 0.02
N PHE A 240 -4.66 -4.16 -0.22
CA PHE A 240 -5.77 -4.29 0.73
C PHE A 240 -6.03 -5.76 1.09
N ILE A 241 -6.10 -6.64 0.09
CA ILE A 241 -6.34 -8.08 0.28
C ILE A 241 -5.09 -8.77 0.83
N THR A 242 -3.89 -8.41 0.33
CA THR A 242 -2.60 -8.90 0.83
C THR A 242 -2.43 -8.66 2.32
N ILE A 243 -2.70 -7.44 2.82
CA ILE A 243 -2.55 -7.09 4.24
C ILE A 243 -3.63 -7.78 5.09
N TYR A 244 -4.87 -7.85 4.62
CA TYR A 244 -5.93 -8.60 5.30
C TYR A 244 -5.56 -10.10 5.45
N TYR A 245 -5.09 -10.74 4.38
CA TYR A 245 -4.66 -12.13 4.40
C TYR A 245 -3.39 -12.35 5.23
N SER A 246 -2.45 -11.40 5.19
CA SER A 246 -1.23 -11.40 5.99
C SER A 246 -1.53 -11.36 7.49
N ASN A 247 -2.41 -10.43 7.93
CA ASN A 247 -2.86 -10.36 9.31
C ASN A 247 -3.66 -11.61 9.75
N LYS A 248 -4.49 -12.19 8.86
CA LYS A 248 -5.25 -13.41 9.17
C LYS A 248 -4.39 -14.68 9.24
N THR A 249 -3.28 -14.74 8.49
CA THR A 249 -2.42 -15.94 8.40
C THR A 249 -1.08 -15.82 9.12
N ASN A 250 -0.75 -14.64 9.66
CA ASN A 250 0.54 -14.30 10.26
C ASN A 250 1.75 -14.62 9.34
N LYS A 251 1.59 -14.39 8.04
CA LYS A 251 2.63 -14.57 7.02
C LYS A 251 3.18 -13.21 6.58
N SER A 252 4.44 -13.14 6.19
CA SER A 252 5.09 -11.88 5.79
C SER A 252 4.39 -11.19 4.61
N VAL A 253 4.03 -9.91 4.79
CA VAL A 253 3.29 -9.10 3.80
C VAL A 253 4.01 -9.12 2.45
N GLY A 254 5.32 -8.88 2.42
CA GLY A 254 6.10 -8.82 1.18
C GLY A 254 6.10 -10.12 0.37
N SER A 255 6.08 -11.29 1.03
CA SER A 255 5.99 -12.58 0.31
C SER A 255 4.61 -12.81 -0.30
N ILE A 256 3.55 -12.41 0.42
CA ILE A 256 2.18 -12.50 -0.12
C ILE A 256 2.05 -11.51 -1.28
N ASN A 257 2.50 -10.26 -1.09
CA ASN A 257 2.36 -9.23 -2.12
C ASN A 257 3.09 -9.62 -3.40
N ARG A 258 4.34 -10.08 -3.28
CA ARG A 258 5.13 -10.63 -4.40
C ARG A 258 4.36 -11.71 -5.16
N ASN A 259 3.76 -12.68 -4.46
CA ASN A 259 3.02 -13.76 -5.11
C ASN A 259 1.75 -13.24 -5.82
N VAL A 260 1.01 -12.31 -5.19
CA VAL A 260 -0.16 -11.65 -5.81
C VAL A 260 0.26 -10.85 -7.05
N ASN A 261 1.34 -10.08 -6.96
CA ASN A 261 1.86 -9.26 -8.05
C ASN A 261 2.42 -10.09 -9.22
N LEU A 262 2.98 -11.28 -8.97
CA LEU A 262 3.36 -12.20 -10.05
C LEU A 262 2.14 -12.74 -10.82
N ILE A 263 1.00 -12.95 -10.16
CA ILE A 263 -0.25 -13.34 -10.82
C ILE A 263 -0.77 -12.18 -11.68
N ILE A 264 -0.84 -10.96 -11.13
CA ILE A 264 -1.23 -9.75 -11.86
C ILE A 264 -0.33 -9.54 -13.10
N LEU A 265 0.99 -9.68 -12.93
CA LEU A 265 1.98 -9.54 -13.99
C LEU A 265 1.70 -10.52 -15.15
N GLY A 266 1.46 -11.80 -14.83
CA GLY A 266 1.11 -12.80 -15.84
C GLY A 266 -0.18 -12.45 -16.59
N THR A 267 -1.23 -12.04 -15.87
CA THR A 267 -2.49 -11.58 -16.50
C THR A 267 -2.27 -10.40 -17.42
N ILE A 268 -1.50 -9.38 -17.00
CA ILE A 268 -1.28 -8.16 -17.78
C ILE A 268 -0.42 -8.43 -19.02
N ILE A 269 0.64 -9.25 -18.91
CA ILE A 269 1.48 -9.58 -20.07
C ILE A 269 0.67 -10.34 -21.11
N ILE A 270 -0.19 -11.28 -20.71
CA ILE A 270 -1.09 -11.98 -21.63
C ILE A 270 -2.04 -10.98 -22.31
N LEU A 271 -2.75 -10.13 -21.53
CA LEU A 271 -3.69 -9.14 -22.08
C LEU A 271 -3.01 -8.11 -23.01
N ASN A 272 -1.84 -7.60 -22.63
CA ASN A 272 -1.06 -6.68 -23.45
C ASN A 272 -0.60 -7.32 -24.76
N THR A 273 -0.14 -8.57 -24.71
CA THR A 273 0.33 -9.30 -25.89
C THR A 273 -0.80 -9.61 -26.89
N LEU A 274 -2.01 -9.92 -26.40
CA LEU A 274 -3.18 -10.10 -27.26
C LEU A 274 -3.44 -8.85 -28.13
N ILE A 275 -3.31 -7.66 -27.54
CA ILE A 275 -3.63 -6.38 -28.19
C ILE A 275 -2.41 -5.75 -28.92
N LEU A 276 -1.19 -6.18 -28.61
CA LEU A 276 0.04 -5.63 -29.21
C LEU A 276 0.04 -5.79 -30.76
N PRO A 277 0.23 -4.70 -31.54
CA PRO A 277 0.36 -4.79 -32.99
C PRO A 277 1.73 -5.36 -33.39
N VAL A 278 1.80 -6.05 -34.54
CA VAL A 278 3.00 -6.74 -35.01
C VAL A 278 4.17 -5.78 -35.29
N SER A 279 3.88 -4.54 -35.67
CA SER A 279 4.87 -3.47 -35.81
C SER A 279 5.61 -3.14 -34.50
N GLN A 280 4.99 -3.38 -33.34
CA GLN A 280 5.59 -3.12 -32.01
C GLN A 280 6.25 -4.37 -31.38
N ILE A 281 6.29 -5.51 -32.08
CA ILE A 281 7.05 -6.69 -31.64
C ILE A 281 8.54 -6.46 -31.94
N ASN A 282 9.42 -6.75 -30.97
CA ASN A 282 10.87 -6.62 -31.09
C ASN A 282 11.41 -7.33 -32.36
N SER A 283 12.28 -6.64 -33.10
CA SER A 283 13.04 -7.14 -34.25
C SER A 283 13.75 -8.48 -33.98
N ASP A 284 14.25 -8.72 -32.76
CA ASP A 284 14.86 -10.00 -32.38
C ASP A 284 13.88 -11.19 -32.46
N ILE A 285 12.63 -10.95 -32.06
CA ILE A 285 11.56 -11.96 -32.07
C ILE A 285 11.10 -12.19 -33.51
N LYS A 286 10.97 -11.12 -34.31
CA LYS A 286 10.71 -11.22 -35.76
C LYS A 286 11.81 -12.04 -36.43
N MET A 287 13.08 -11.70 -36.20
CA MET A 287 14.25 -12.40 -36.74
C MET A 287 14.26 -13.87 -36.35
N SER A 288 14.02 -14.19 -35.08
CA SER A 288 13.99 -15.59 -34.60
C SER A 288 12.89 -16.42 -35.27
N VAL A 289 11.71 -15.85 -35.51
CA VAL A 289 10.62 -16.53 -36.21
C VAL A 289 10.90 -16.66 -37.71
N LEU A 290 11.35 -15.58 -38.36
CA LEU A 290 11.58 -15.54 -39.81
C LEU A 290 12.78 -16.41 -40.25
N LYS A 291 13.89 -16.40 -39.50
CA LYS A 291 15.04 -17.31 -39.73
C LYS A 291 14.70 -18.79 -39.51
N GLY A 292 13.61 -19.08 -38.80
CA GLY A 292 13.15 -20.43 -38.51
C GLY A 292 12.14 -20.98 -39.52
N LEU A 293 11.85 -20.27 -40.61
CA LEU A 293 11.03 -20.73 -41.72
C LEU A 293 11.87 -21.50 -42.75
N SER A 294 11.24 -22.43 -43.47
CA SER A 294 11.81 -22.89 -44.74
C SER A 294 11.54 -21.88 -45.86
N ILE A 295 12.37 -21.89 -46.91
CA ILE A 295 12.20 -21.02 -48.08
C ILE A 295 10.88 -21.35 -48.80
N GLU A 296 10.50 -22.63 -48.85
CA GLU A 296 9.22 -23.10 -49.39
C GLU A 296 8.04 -22.55 -48.59
N GLU A 297 8.07 -22.62 -47.25
CA GLU A 297 7.04 -22.02 -46.39
C GLU A 297 6.95 -20.51 -46.58
N ALA A 298 8.07 -19.79 -46.63
CA ALA A 298 8.10 -18.36 -46.85
C ALA A 298 7.56 -17.97 -48.23
N ASN A 299 7.86 -18.76 -49.26
CA ASN A 299 7.39 -18.54 -50.63
C ASN A 299 5.89 -18.84 -50.79
N ASN A 300 5.43 -19.98 -50.27
CA ASN A 300 4.03 -20.41 -50.35
C ASN A 300 3.05 -19.46 -49.64
N ASN A 301 3.53 -18.75 -48.61
CA ASN A 301 2.76 -17.72 -47.91
C ASN A 301 2.91 -16.31 -48.53
N GLY A 302 3.61 -16.14 -49.66
CA GLY A 302 3.91 -14.85 -50.28
C GLY A 302 4.87 -13.95 -49.48
N LEU A 303 5.29 -14.39 -48.29
CA LEU A 303 6.11 -13.64 -47.35
C LEU A 303 7.52 -13.35 -47.90
N LEU A 304 8.09 -14.30 -48.65
CA LEU A 304 9.41 -14.16 -49.28
C LEU A 304 9.48 -12.97 -50.25
N ASP A 305 8.45 -12.79 -51.08
CA ASP A 305 8.35 -11.67 -52.02
C ASP A 305 8.16 -10.31 -51.31
N GLN A 306 7.33 -10.29 -50.24
CA GLN A 306 7.17 -9.09 -49.41
C GLN A 306 8.48 -8.69 -48.71
N MET A 307 9.19 -9.66 -48.11
CA MET A 307 10.50 -9.45 -47.49
C MET A 307 11.53 -8.96 -48.51
N TRP A 308 11.54 -9.54 -49.72
CA TRP A 308 12.43 -9.14 -50.80
C TRP A 308 12.21 -7.70 -51.26
N LYS A 309 10.97 -7.31 -51.57
CA LYS A 309 10.60 -5.95 -51.97
C LYS A 309 10.89 -4.93 -50.87
N PHE A 310 10.63 -5.29 -49.61
CA PHE A 310 10.98 -4.44 -48.47
C PHE A 310 12.49 -4.25 -48.35
N ALA A 311 13.28 -5.32 -48.48
CA ALA A 311 14.73 -5.25 -48.44
C ALA A 311 15.29 -4.37 -49.57
N GLN A 312 14.77 -4.49 -50.80
CA GLN A 312 15.14 -3.63 -51.93
C GLN A 312 14.90 -2.14 -51.61
N ASN A 313 13.70 -1.79 -51.14
CA ASN A 313 13.35 -0.41 -50.80
C ASN A 313 14.21 0.17 -49.68
N VAL A 314 14.47 -0.62 -48.63
CA VAL A 314 15.31 -0.21 -47.50
C VAL A 314 16.77 -0.05 -47.93
N ASN A 315 17.32 -0.97 -48.73
CA ASN A 315 18.72 -0.93 -49.15
C ASN A 315 19.04 0.26 -50.08
N GLN A 316 18.04 0.80 -50.78
CA GLN A 316 18.18 2.05 -51.54
C GLN A 316 18.34 3.29 -50.65
N VAL A 317 17.75 3.28 -49.45
CA VAL A 317 17.79 4.42 -48.50
C VAL A 317 18.94 4.26 -47.50
N SER A 318 19.26 3.04 -47.10
CA SER A 318 20.32 2.70 -46.15
C SER A 318 21.08 1.46 -46.67
N PRO A 319 22.10 1.68 -47.53
CA PRO A 319 22.80 0.58 -48.18
C PRO A 319 23.61 -0.28 -47.20
N ASP A 320 23.32 -1.58 -47.17
CA ASP A 320 24.17 -2.61 -46.58
C ASP A 320 24.90 -3.38 -47.70
N PHE A 321 26.20 -3.59 -47.50
CA PHE A 321 27.09 -4.23 -48.47
C PHE A 321 26.76 -5.71 -48.72
N GLN A 322 26.40 -6.46 -47.67
CA GLN A 322 26.02 -7.88 -47.79
C GLN A 322 24.62 -8.01 -48.38
N MET A 323 23.67 -7.14 -47.98
CA MET A 323 22.34 -7.12 -48.60
C MET A 323 22.42 -6.79 -50.09
N GLN A 324 23.25 -5.82 -50.49
CA GLN A 324 23.44 -5.47 -51.91
C GLN A 324 23.99 -6.67 -52.73
N GLN A 325 24.98 -7.40 -52.22
CA GLN A 325 25.49 -8.60 -52.90
C GLN A 325 24.39 -9.67 -53.11
N ILE A 326 23.51 -9.85 -52.14
CA ILE A 326 22.37 -10.78 -52.25
C ILE A 326 21.35 -10.28 -53.28
N LEU A 327 21.04 -8.97 -53.28
CA LEU A 327 20.17 -8.33 -54.27
C LEU A 327 20.70 -8.52 -55.70
N ASP A 328 21.99 -8.30 -55.91
CA ASP A 328 22.63 -8.45 -57.23
C ASP A 328 22.65 -9.92 -57.68
N LYS A 329 22.97 -10.85 -56.76
CA LYS A 329 23.00 -12.31 -57.01
C LYS A 329 21.65 -12.89 -57.43
N TYR A 330 20.55 -12.39 -56.85
CA TYR A 330 19.18 -12.86 -57.14
C TYR A 330 18.38 -11.88 -58.02
N SER A 331 19.04 -10.92 -58.66
CA SER A 331 18.41 -9.94 -59.57
C SER A 331 17.69 -10.57 -60.77
N ASN A 332 18.24 -11.66 -61.31
CA ASN A 332 17.76 -12.36 -62.51
C ASN A 332 17.37 -13.83 -62.27
N THR A 333 17.25 -14.25 -61.00
CA THR A 333 16.89 -15.63 -60.64
C THR A 333 15.70 -15.63 -59.67
N ALA A 334 14.94 -16.73 -59.64
CA ALA A 334 13.77 -16.81 -58.76
C ALA A 334 14.20 -16.72 -57.29
N THR A 335 13.57 -15.84 -56.51
CA THR A 335 13.83 -15.68 -55.06
C THR A 335 13.63 -16.99 -54.27
N ALA A 336 12.76 -17.89 -54.75
CA ALA A 336 12.58 -19.23 -54.21
C ALA A 336 13.82 -20.15 -54.34
N SER A 337 14.81 -19.80 -55.18
CA SER A 337 16.09 -20.52 -55.33
C SER A 337 17.22 -19.96 -54.43
N MET A 338 16.86 -19.11 -53.47
CA MET A 338 17.81 -18.51 -52.52
C MET A 338 18.52 -19.57 -51.67
N SER A 339 19.80 -19.37 -51.33
CA SER A 339 20.46 -20.27 -50.39
C SER A 339 19.90 -20.07 -48.97
N ILE A 340 20.02 -21.09 -48.12
CA ILE A 340 19.54 -21.05 -46.74
C ILE A 340 20.19 -19.89 -45.95
N ASP A 341 21.46 -19.58 -46.23
CA ASP A 341 22.17 -18.52 -45.50
C ASP A 341 21.87 -17.13 -46.04
N ASP A 342 21.67 -16.97 -47.36
CA ASP A 342 21.15 -15.73 -47.95
C ASP A 342 19.73 -15.43 -47.43
N PHE A 343 18.87 -16.45 -47.29
CA PHE A 343 17.52 -16.31 -46.72
C PHE A 343 17.54 -15.91 -45.24
N LYS A 344 18.42 -16.52 -44.44
CA LYS A 344 18.62 -16.11 -43.03
C LYS A 344 19.12 -14.67 -42.94
N TYR A 345 19.98 -14.24 -43.86
CA TYR A 345 20.47 -12.87 -43.91
C TYR A 345 19.36 -11.88 -44.30
N LEU A 346 18.57 -12.18 -45.34
CA LEU A 346 17.37 -11.41 -45.70
C LEU A 346 16.43 -11.28 -44.49
N ALA A 347 16.15 -12.38 -43.80
CA ALA A 347 15.32 -12.40 -42.60
C ALA A 347 15.89 -11.55 -41.44
N GLU A 348 17.21 -11.46 -41.30
CA GLU A 348 17.87 -10.55 -40.36
C GLU A 348 17.72 -9.08 -40.77
N PHE A 349 18.01 -8.77 -42.04
CA PHE A 349 18.00 -7.42 -42.58
C PHE A 349 16.61 -6.77 -42.47
N VAL A 350 15.55 -7.47 -42.92
CA VAL A 350 14.18 -6.95 -42.84
C VAL A 350 13.69 -6.82 -41.40
N SER A 351 14.11 -7.73 -40.50
CA SER A 351 13.73 -7.67 -39.08
C SER A 351 14.36 -6.47 -38.38
N LYS A 352 15.64 -6.18 -38.62
CA LYS A 352 16.36 -5.01 -38.07
C LYS A 352 15.70 -3.69 -38.48
N HIS A 353 15.13 -3.63 -39.69
CA HIS A 353 14.43 -2.46 -40.21
C HIS A 353 12.91 -2.46 -39.91
N ASN A 354 12.46 -3.24 -38.92
CA ASN A 354 11.09 -3.26 -38.40
C ASN A 354 9.99 -3.72 -39.39
N PHE A 355 10.31 -4.59 -40.36
CA PHE A 355 9.34 -5.15 -41.31
C PHE A 355 7.95 -5.46 -40.70
N ASP A 356 6.92 -4.93 -41.35
CA ASP A 356 5.52 -4.89 -40.92
C ASP A 356 4.56 -5.43 -41.99
N GLY A 357 5.08 -6.18 -42.97
CA GLY A 357 4.29 -6.87 -43.98
C GLY A 357 3.30 -7.89 -43.41
N ASP A 358 2.53 -8.50 -44.31
CA ASP A 358 1.35 -9.29 -43.97
C ASP A 358 1.74 -10.71 -43.54
N ILE A 359 2.28 -10.80 -42.32
CA ILE A 359 2.82 -12.02 -41.74
C ILE A 359 1.67 -12.99 -41.42
N PRO A 360 1.72 -14.26 -41.89
CA PRO A 360 0.71 -15.27 -41.60
C PRO A 360 0.33 -15.37 -40.13
N THR A 361 -0.97 -15.53 -39.86
CA THR A 361 -1.56 -15.49 -38.51
C THR A 361 -0.89 -16.45 -37.51
N LEU A 362 -0.52 -17.66 -37.95
CA LEU A 362 0.21 -18.64 -37.13
C LEU A 362 1.59 -18.14 -36.70
N LEU A 363 2.30 -17.41 -37.57
CA LEU A 363 3.60 -16.81 -37.28
C LEU A 363 3.45 -15.59 -36.37
N VAL A 364 2.40 -14.78 -36.55
CA VAL A 364 2.04 -13.72 -35.60
C VAL A 364 1.77 -14.28 -34.20
N VAL A 365 1.04 -15.41 -34.10
CA VAL A 365 0.83 -16.10 -32.82
C VAL A 365 2.16 -16.60 -32.24
N LYS A 366 3.04 -17.20 -33.05
CA LYS A 366 4.39 -17.64 -32.62
C LYS A 366 5.24 -16.47 -32.10
N MET A 367 5.24 -15.33 -32.80
CA MET A 367 5.91 -14.09 -32.36
C MET A 367 5.32 -13.56 -31.06
N LYS A 368 3.99 -13.54 -30.91
CA LYS A 368 3.30 -13.12 -29.68
C LYS A 368 3.61 -14.03 -28.49
N VAL A 369 3.65 -15.36 -28.69
CA VAL A 369 4.06 -16.30 -27.62
C VAL A 369 5.52 -16.07 -27.21
N LEU A 370 6.44 -15.89 -28.16
CA LEU A 370 7.84 -15.56 -27.86
C LEU A 370 7.99 -14.21 -27.15
N PHE A 371 7.13 -13.23 -27.44
CA PHE A 371 7.09 -11.96 -26.72
C PHE A 371 6.66 -12.12 -25.25
N ILE A 372 5.66 -12.98 -24.95
CA ILE A 372 5.28 -13.30 -23.57
C ILE A 372 6.47 -13.83 -22.78
N PHE A 373 7.30 -14.69 -23.39
CA PHE A 373 8.51 -15.24 -22.77
C PHE A 373 9.79 -14.43 -23.07
N GLY A 374 9.65 -13.17 -23.49
CA GLY A 374 10.77 -12.29 -23.81
C GLY A 374 11.44 -11.65 -22.57
N PRO A 375 12.50 -10.86 -22.77
CA PRO A 375 13.23 -10.18 -21.68
C PRO A 375 12.33 -9.33 -20.77
N SER A 376 11.26 -8.75 -21.33
CA SER A 376 10.23 -7.99 -20.63
C SER A 376 9.59 -8.74 -19.45
N LEU A 377 9.18 -9.99 -19.65
CA LEU A 377 8.60 -10.83 -18.58
C LEU A 377 9.64 -11.06 -17.48
N PHE A 378 10.84 -11.50 -17.85
CA PHE A 378 11.88 -11.85 -16.89
C PHE A 378 12.37 -10.64 -16.10
N ALA A 379 12.55 -9.48 -16.74
CA ALA A 379 12.88 -8.23 -16.05
C ALA A 379 11.74 -7.78 -15.12
N SER A 380 10.48 -7.88 -15.56
CA SER A 380 9.33 -7.57 -14.70
C SER A 380 9.21 -8.54 -13.51
N ILE A 381 9.55 -9.83 -13.69
CA ILE A 381 9.68 -10.80 -12.58
C ILE A 381 10.79 -10.35 -11.63
N VAL A 382 11.96 -9.94 -12.12
CA VAL A 382 13.06 -9.41 -11.28
C VAL A 382 12.60 -8.19 -10.47
N LEU A 383 11.84 -7.26 -11.06
CA LEU A 383 11.25 -6.12 -10.35
C LEU A 383 10.32 -6.58 -9.21
N VAL A 384 9.43 -7.53 -9.46
CA VAL A 384 8.50 -8.05 -8.43
C VAL A 384 9.24 -8.84 -7.35
N LEU A 385 10.23 -9.66 -7.71
CA LEU A 385 11.05 -10.43 -6.78
C LEU A 385 11.89 -9.53 -5.87
N THR A 386 12.60 -8.56 -6.43
CA THR A 386 13.42 -7.60 -5.68
C THR A 386 12.56 -6.73 -4.76
N ALA A 387 11.42 -6.22 -5.23
CA ALA A 387 10.45 -5.52 -4.38
C ALA A 387 9.98 -6.39 -3.20
N GLY A 388 9.60 -7.64 -3.46
CA GLY A 388 9.20 -8.59 -2.42
C GLY A 388 10.30 -8.91 -1.41
N MET A 389 11.55 -9.08 -1.87
CA MET A 389 12.71 -9.35 -1.02
C MET A 389 13.04 -8.14 -0.13
N THR A 390 13.15 -6.95 -0.72
CA THR A 390 13.46 -5.71 0.01
C THR A 390 12.35 -5.35 1.00
N THR A 391 11.08 -5.52 0.63
CA THR A 391 9.93 -5.37 1.55
C THR A 391 10.06 -6.30 2.75
N ASN A 392 10.38 -7.58 2.55
CA ASN A 392 10.53 -8.57 3.62
C ASN A 392 11.76 -8.31 4.50
N ALA A 393 12.82 -7.72 3.95
CA ALA A 393 14.03 -7.35 4.68
C ALA A 393 13.76 -6.12 5.58
N MET A 394 13.11 -5.09 5.04
CA MET A 394 12.83 -3.83 5.74
C MET A 394 11.57 -3.87 6.62
N TYR A 395 10.62 -4.77 6.37
CA TYR A 395 9.43 -4.98 7.20
C TYR A 395 9.23 -6.45 7.63
N PRO A 396 10.10 -6.98 8.51
CA PRO A 396 10.05 -8.37 8.96
C PRO A 396 8.95 -8.64 10.02
N LYS A 397 7.74 -8.07 9.90
CA LYS A 397 6.69 -8.08 10.95
C LYS A 397 6.41 -9.47 11.53
N PHE A 398 6.22 -10.48 10.68
CA PHE A 398 5.89 -11.84 11.10
C PHE A 398 7.11 -12.77 11.21
N LYS A 399 8.33 -12.22 11.13
CA LYS A 399 9.58 -13.00 11.23
C LYS A 399 9.94 -13.19 12.70
N VAL A 400 9.58 -14.34 13.27
CA VAL A 400 9.91 -14.70 14.65
C VAL A 400 11.37 -15.16 14.75
N ARG A 401 12.04 -14.78 15.83
CA ARG A 401 13.32 -15.31 16.29
C ARG A 401 13.20 -15.70 17.76
N THR A 402 14.01 -16.63 18.20
CA THR A 402 14.15 -17.00 19.61
C THR A 402 15.41 -16.33 20.12
N PHE A 403 15.25 -15.42 21.06
CA PHE A 403 16.34 -14.69 21.71
C PHE A 403 16.66 -15.37 23.03
N MET A 404 17.93 -15.63 23.26
CA MET A 404 18.49 -16.25 24.46
C MET A 404 19.37 -15.21 25.13
N ILE A 405 18.86 -14.57 26.18
CA ILE A 405 19.52 -13.48 26.90
C ILE A 405 20.14 -14.06 28.17
N THR A 406 21.45 -14.23 28.19
CA THR A 406 22.19 -14.59 29.40
C THR A 406 22.50 -13.31 30.18
N THR A 407 21.96 -13.19 31.40
CA THR A 407 21.95 -11.95 32.20
C THR A 407 22.17 -12.24 33.69
N ASN A 408 22.64 -11.25 34.44
CA ASN A 408 22.65 -11.27 35.91
C ASN A 408 21.33 -10.71 36.51
N MET A 409 20.47 -10.08 35.71
CA MET A 409 19.26 -9.36 36.15
C MET A 409 17.99 -9.82 35.42
N PRO A 410 17.63 -11.12 35.45
CA PRO A 410 16.48 -11.66 34.73
C PRO A 410 15.15 -11.02 35.18
N LYS A 411 15.03 -10.63 36.45
CA LYS A 411 13.80 -10.03 37.00
C LYS A 411 13.46 -8.68 36.34
N GLU A 412 14.46 -7.80 36.18
CA GLU A 412 14.25 -6.50 35.53
C GLU A 412 14.00 -6.62 34.03
N ILE A 413 14.68 -7.57 33.34
CA ILE A 413 14.40 -7.86 31.93
C ILE A 413 12.97 -8.38 31.75
N ASN A 414 12.50 -9.29 32.63
CA ASN A 414 11.14 -9.81 32.57
C ASN A 414 10.11 -8.71 32.82
N LYS A 415 10.36 -7.84 33.80
CA LYS A 415 9.54 -6.67 34.09
C LYS A 415 9.46 -5.73 32.89
N LEU A 416 10.60 -5.36 32.28
CA LEU A 416 10.65 -4.56 31.05
C LEU A 416 9.78 -5.16 29.93
N LEU A 417 9.91 -6.47 29.67
CA LEU A 417 9.14 -7.13 28.61
C LEU A 417 7.62 -7.07 28.90
N VAL A 418 7.21 -7.29 30.15
CA VAL A 418 5.80 -7.20 30.57
C VAL A 418 5.29 -5.75 30.49
N GLU A 419 6.05 -4.76 30.97
CA GLU A 419 5.71 -3.34 30.92
C GLU A 419 5.56 -2.82 29.48
N LYS A 420 6.42 -3.28 28.56
CA LYS A 420 6.26 -3.00 27.12
C LYS A 420 5.01 -3.63 26.51
N GLY A 421 4.39 -4.61 27.18
CA GLY A 421 3.19 -5.30 26.72
C GLY A 421 3.47 -6.56 25.88
N TYR A 422 4.60 -7.23 26.11
CA TYR A 422 4.84 -8.60 25.60
C TYR A 422 3.92 -9.59 26.36
N GLN A 423 3.35 -10.56 25.63
CA GLN A 423 2.27 -11.40 26.14
C GLN A 423 2.38 -12.89 25.75
N ASN A 424 3.54 -13.31 25.26
CA ASN A 424 3.87 -14.72 25.05
C ASN A 424 4.75 -15.20 26.21
N ASP A 425 5.10 -16.48 26.21
CA ASP A 425 5.91 -17.07 27.27
C ASP A 425 7.30 -16.42 27.35
N ILE A 426 7.76 -16.27 28.59
CA ILE A 426 9.12 -15.87 28.97
C ILE A 426 9.68 -17.02 29.80
N LEU A 427 10.66 -17.74 29.25
CA LEU A 427 11.27 -18.88 29.93
C LEU A 427 12.53 -18.41 30.64
N ASN A 428 12.68 -18.76 31.92
CA ASN A 428 13.89 -18.49 32.70
C ASN A 428 14.52 -19.83 33.10
N TRP A 429 15.82 -19.97 32.87
CA TRP A 429 16.62 -21.06 33.41
C TRP A 429 17.83 -20.51 34.13
N ASP A 430 18.10 -21.00 35.33
CA ASP A 430 19.34 -20.67 36.02
C ASP A 430 20.50 -21.48 35.41
N THR A 431 21.62 -20.80 35.15
CA THR A 431 22.76 -21.37 34.44
C THR A 431 24.06 -21.05 35.16
N THR A 432 24.84 -22.08 35.45
CA THR A 432 26.21 -21.94 35.92
C THR A 432 27.14 -21.84 34.72
N ASN A 433 27.81 -20.71 34.57
CA ASN A 433 28.80 -20.50 33.53
C ASN A 433 30.20 -20.46 34.16
N ARG A 434 31.19 -21.08 33.53
CA ARG A 434 32.57 -21.15 34.04
C ARG A 434 33.48 -20.28 33.19
N ILE A 435 33.95 -19.19 33.76
CA ILE A 435 34.83 -18.22 33.08
C ILE A 435 36.06 -18.01 33.98
N ASN A 436 37.25 -18.15 33.40
CA ASN A 436 38.54 -18.00 34.10
C ASN A 436 38.64 -18.83 35.41
N GLY A 437 38.11 -20.04 35.40
CA GLY A 437 38.09 -20.96 36.54
C GLY A 437 36.92 -20.77 37.50
N ASN A 438 36.38 -19.56 37.62
CA ASN A 438 35.29 -19.20 38.54
C ASN A 438 33.91 -19.61 38.01
N TYR A 439 33.01 -19.97 38.93
CA TYR A 439 31.59 -20.17 38.65
C TYR A 439 30.85 -18.83 38.74
N LEU A 440 30.27 -18.38 37.62
CA LEU A 440 29.28 -17.31 37.60
C LEU A 440 27.88 -17.91 37.51
N HIS A 441 27.05 -17.67 38.52
CA HIS A 441 25.61 -17.86 38.40
C HIS A 441 25.05 -16.72 37.54
N ARG A 442 24.51 -17.07 36.36
CA ARG A 442 23.71 -16.17 35.52
C ARG A 442 22.36 -16.83 35.28
N SER A 443 21.38 -16.10 34.80
CA SER A 443 20.13 -16.68 34.33
C SER A 443 19.99 -16.48 32.82
N LEU A 444 19.38 -17.45 32.17
CA LEU A 444 19.09 -17.47 30.75
C LEU A 444 17.59 -17.17 30.56
N VAL A 445 17.28 -15.98 30.07
CA VAL A 445 15.93 -15.57 29.66
C VAL A 445 15.75 -15.92 28.19
N MET A 446 14.90 -16.89 27.86
CA MET A 446 14.55 -17.25 26.50
C MET A 446 13.16 -16.73 26.14
N VAL A 447 13.09 -15.96 25.04
CA VAL A 447 11.86 -15.34 24.53
C VAL A 447 11.75 -15.48 23.02
N ALA A 448 10.56 -15.85 22.53
CA ALA A 448 10.26 -15.90 21.10
C ALA A 448 9.47 -14.65 20.70
N MET A 449 10.08 -13.76 19.90
CA MET A 449 9.42 -12.53 19.46
C MET A 449 9.73 -12.20 18.00
N THR A 450 8.97 -11.28 17.42
CA THR A 450 9.23 -10.81 16.06
C THR A 450 10.48 -9.94 16.02
N VAL A 451 11.17 -9.89 14.88
CA VAL A 451 12.35 -9.02 14.72
C VAL A 451 12.00 -7.54 14.96
N LEU A 452 10.78 -7.09 14.60
CA LEU A 452 10.33 -5.72 14.87
C LEU A 452 10.09 -5.45 16.36
N ASN A 453 9.66 -6.45 17.13
CA ASN A 453 9.46 -6.32 18.58
C ASN A 453 10.81 -6.27 19.30
N TRP A 454 11.78 -7.10 18.87
CA TRP A 454 13.14 -7.09 19.41
C TRP A 454 13.80 -5.71 19.29
N GLN A 455 13.72 -5.09 18.11
CA GLN A 455 14.28 -3.76 17.84
C GLN A 455 13.70 -2.64 18.74
N GLN A 456 12.56 -2.86 19.41
CA GLN A 456 11.96 -1.91 20.34
C GLN A 456 12.49 -2.05 21.77
N VAL A 457 13.03 -3.22 22.15
CA VAL A 457 13.47 -3.54 23.51
C VAL A 457 14.97 -3.77 23.65
N GLU A 458 15.67 -4.08 22.56
CA GLU A 458 17.11 -4.39 22.50
C GLU A 458 17.97 -3.37 23.25
N LYS A 459 17.79 -2.07 22.98
CA LYS A 459 18.56 -1.00 23.64
C LYS A 459 18.29 -0.94 25.15
N GLU A 460 17.05 -1.17 25.56
CA GLU A 460 16.64 -1.10 26.97
C GLU A 460 17.14 -2.31 27.75
N ILE A 461 17.24 -3.49 27.12
CA ILE A 461 17.87 -4.69 27.69
C ILE A 461 19.35 -4.44 27.99
N PHE A 462 20.11 -3.87 27.04
CA PHE A 462 21.53 -3.54 27.25
C PHE A 462 21.76 -2.35 28.19
N LEU A 463 20.77 -1.48 28.41
CA LEU A 463 20.81 -0.42 29.43
C LEU A 463 20.55 -0.98 30.84
N ILE A 464 19.74 -2.04 30.97
CA ILE A 464 19.54 -2.75 32.24
C ILE A 464 20.81 -3.54 32.59
N ASP A 465 21.26 -4.44 31.70
CA ASP A 465 22.44 -5.29 31.92
C ASP A 465 23.44 -5.14 30.75
N PRO A 466 24.44 -4.24 30.88
CA PRO A 466 25.49 -4.07 29.87
C PRO A 466 26.36 -5.32 29.65
N GLU A 467 26.42 -6.25 30.62
CA GLU A 467 27.15 -7.53 30.49
C GLU A 467 26.28 -8.68 29.98
N SER A 468 25.02 -8.41 29.63
CA SER A 468 24.13 -9.41 29.05
C SER A 468 24.61 -9.86 27.68
N LYS A 469 24.41 -11.15 27.38
CA LYS A 469 24.77 -11.74 26.09
C LYS A 469 23.51 -12.26 25.41
N VAL A 470 23.24 -11.80 24.19
CA VAL A 470 22.05 -12.18 23.43
C VAL A 470 22.43 -13.10 22.26
N THR A 471 22.00 -14.36 22.32
CA THR A 471 22.10 -15.31 21.22
C THR A 471 20.79 -15.36 20.44
N ILE A 472 20.83 -15.17 19.12
CA ILE A 472 19.64 -15.06 18.26
C ILE A 472 19.49 -16.33 17.40
N LEU A 473 18.50 -17.17 17.72
CA LEU A 473 18.23 -18.41 16.99
C LEU A 473 17.14 -18.23 15.92
N LYS A 474 17.26 -18.98 14.81
CA LYS A 474 16.27 -19.03 13.72
C LYS A 474 15.10 -19.94 14.08
N THR A 475 14.02 -19.37 14.57
CA THR A 475 12.73 -20.07 14.75
C THR A 475 12.19 -20.50 13.38
N LYS A 476 12.10 -21.82 13.12
CA LYS A 476 11.59 -22.35 11.83
C LYS A 476 10.08 -22.14 11.67
N LYS A 477 9.31 -22.38 12.74
CA LYS A 477 7.86 -22.18 12.83
C LYS A 477 7.44 -22.20 14.30
N VAL A 478 6.49 -21.36 14.69
CA VAL A 478 5.75 -21.50 15.96
C VAL A 478 4.44 -22.24 15.67
N LYS A 479 4.07 -23.20 16.52
CA LYS A 479 2.76 -23.88 16.51
C LYS A 479 2.08 -23.56 17.86
N GLY A 480 0.78 -23.31 17.85
CA GLY A 480 0.02 -22.89 19.03
C GLY A 480 -0.35 -21.40 18.99
N ILE A 481 -0.82 -20.87 20.13
CA ILE A 481 -1.21 -19.47 20.29
C ILE A 481 0.05 -18.62 20.40
N PHE A 482 0.23 -17.65 19.51
CA PHE A 482 1.35 -16.72 19.52
C PHE A 482 0.89 -15.33 19.11
N LYS A 483 1.21 -14.32 19.91
CA LYS A 483 0.87 -12.92 19.68
C LYS A 483 2.06 -12.23 19.02
N TYR A 484 1.90 -11.83 17.77
CA TYR A 484 2.94 -11.20 16.95
C TYR A 484 3.10 -9.70 17.27
N ASP A 485 2.02 -9.03 17.65
CA ASP A 485 2.00 -7.61 17.99
C ASP A 485 2.09 -7.40 19.52
N ILE A 486 3.01 -6.53 19.94
CA ILE A 486 3.07 -6.01 21.32
C ILE A 486 1.91 -5.04 21.53
N LYS A 487 1.16 -5.18 22.63
CA LYS A 487 0.10 -4.24 23.00
C LYS A 487 0.68 -3.02 23.71
N THR A 488 1.19 -2.06 22.94
CA THR A 488 1.56 -0.73 23.46
C THR A 488 0.32 0.08 23.84
N ASN A 489 -0.22 -0.21 25.02
CA ASN A 489 -1.31 0.55 25.62
C ASN A 489 -0.87 1.91 26.19
N GLU A 490 0.43 2.26 26.17
CA GLU A 490 1.01 3.50 26.75
C GLU A 490 0.13 4.76 26.60
N ALA A 491 -0.43 5.02 25.41
CA ALA A 491 -1.32 6.16 25.18
C ALA A 491 -2.70 6.01 25.85
N ARG A 492 -3.26 4.80 25.88
CA ARG A 492 -4.46 4.49 26.67
C ARG A 492 -4.19 4.59 28.15
N ASP A 493 -3.05 4.11 28.63
CA ASP A 493 -2.72 4.12 30.06
C ASP A 493 -2.44 5.56 30.53
N PHE A 494 -1.70 6.35 29.75
CA PHE A 494 -1.53 7.80 29.96
C PHE A 494 -2.87 8.55 29.98
N VAL A 495 -3.75 8.30 28.99
CA VAL A 495 -5.06 8.96 28.93
C VAL A 495 -5.97 8.53 30.08
N THR A 496 -5.98 7.24 30.42
CA THR A 496 -6.73 6.70 31.56
C THR A 496 -6.24 7.33 32.85
N HIS A 497 -4.93 7.43 33.05
CA HIS A 497 -4.33 8.11 34.21
C HIS A 497 -4.70 9.60 34.24
N LYS A 498 -4.71 10.28 33.09
CA LYS A 498 -5.03 11.71 32.98
C LYS A 498 -6.50 12.04 33.26
N VAL A 499 -7.42 11.11 32.96
CA VAL A 499 -8.87 11.29 33.14
C VAL A 499 -9.36 10.70 34.47
N ARG A 500 -8.94 9.48 34.83
CA ARG A 500 -9.47 8.73 35.98
C ARG A 500 -8.67 8.92 37.26
N ASN A 501 -7.36 9.19 37.19
CA ASN A 501 -6.55 9.40 38.40
C ASN A 501 -6.44 10.89 38.78
N ASN A 502 -7.17 11.78 38.09
CA ASN A 502 -7.21 13.21 38.37
C ASN A 502 -8.57 13.58 38.97
N GLU A 503 -8.63 13.68 40.30
CA GLU A 503 -9.86 14.00 41.05
C GLU A 503 -10.56 15.26 40.54
N LYS A 504 -9.80 16.31 40.15
CA LYS A 504 -10.35 17.58 39.66
C LYS A 504 -11.03 17.45 38.30
N GLU A 505 -10.61 16.51 37.45
CA GLU A 505 -11.30 16.23 36.18
C GLU A 505 -12.51 15.31 36.40
N LEU A 506 -12.41 14.32 37.30
CA LEU A 506 -13.57 13.50 37.69
C LEU A 506 -14.69 14.34 38.30
N GLU A 507 -14.39 15.29 39.20
CA GLU A 507 -15.43 16.17 39.77
C GLU A 507 -16.11 17.05 38.70
N LYS A 508 -15.36 17.56 37.71
CA LYS A 508 -15.95 18.29 36.57
C LYS A 508 -16.87 17.39 35.74
N ILE A 509 -16.42 16.18 35.41
CA ILE A 509 -17.20 15.22 34.63
C ILE A 509 -18.50 14.86 35.36
N LYS A 510 -18.43 14.64 36.68
CA LYS A 510 -19.58 14.39 37.56
C LYS A 510 -20.57 15.55 37.57
N GLN A 511 -20.10 16.80 37.67
CA GLN A 511 -20.97 17.98 37.59
C GLN A 511 -21.68 18.07 36.22
N ILE A 512 -20.96 17.82 35.12
CA ILE A 512 -21.55 17.80 33.76
C ILE A 512 -22.60 16.68 33.63
N ALA A 513 -22.34 15.50 34.21
CA ALA A 513 -23.26 14.37 34.20
C ALA A 513 -24.56 14.68 34.97
N ILE A 514 -24.47 15.26 36.17
CA ILE A 514 -25.63 15.68 36.98
C ILE A 514 -26.47 16.72 36.22
N VAL A 515 -25.84 17.72 35.60
CA VAL A 515 -26.56 18.73 34.79
C VAL A 515 -27.26 18.10 33.58
N ARG A 516 -26.68 17.07 32.96
CA ARG A 516 -27.33 16.30 31.88
C ARG A 516 -28.52 15.50 32.37
N LEU A 517 -28.35 14.75 33.46
CA LEU A 517 -29.41 13.95 34.07
C LEU A 517 -30.62 14.82 34.43
N ASN A 518 -30.39 15.97 35.06
CA ASN A 518 -31.47 16.92 35.40
C ASN A 518 -32.20 17.43 34.15
N LYS A 519 -31.47 17.76 33.06
CA LYS A 519 -32.08 18.17 31.78
C LYS A 519 -32.88 17.04 31.10
N GLU A 520 -32.46 15.79 31.24
CA GLU A 520 -33.18 14.63 30.68
C GLU A 520 -34.43 14.31 31.52
N ASN A 521 -34.33 14.33 32.85
CA ASN A 521 -35.46 14.16 33.76
C ASN A 521 -36.49 15.29 33.59
N GLU A 522 -36.08 16.54 33.37
CA GLU A 522 -36.98 17.63 32.96
C GLU A 522 -37.73 17.34 31.66
N LYS A 523 -37.03 16.82 30.63
CA LYS A 523 -37.65 16.48 29.34
C LYS A 523 -38.65 15.34 29.49
N ILE A 524 -38.31 14.31 30.26
CA ILE A 524 -39.20 13.17 30.58
C ILE A 524 -40.44 13.69 31.32
N ASN A 525 -40.27 14.52 32.35
CA ASN A 525 -41.39 15.12 33.09
C ASN A 525 -42.28 16.01 32.21
N LYS A 526 -41.71 16.80 31.29
CA LYS A 526 -42.46 17.57 30.28
C LYS A 526 -43.21 16.65 29.30
N ARG A 527 -42.64 15.51 28.91
CA ARG A 527 -43.26 14.52 28.02
C ARG A 527 -44.39 13.75 28.71
N ASN A 528 -44.19 13.30 29.95
CA ASN A 528 -45.20 12.63 30.77
C ASN A 528 -46.39 13.55 31.05
N LYS A 529 -46.16 14.84 31.37
CA LYS A 529 -47.23 15.86 31.50
C LYS A 529 -48.01 16.13 30.20
N ARG A 530 -47.42 15.88 29.02
CA ARG A 530 -48.14 15.92 27.73
C ARG A 530 -48.97 14.66 27.51
N ILE A 531 -48.43 13.48 27.85
CA ILE A 531 -49.11 12.18 27.70
C ILE A 531 -50.32 12.06 28.65
N THR A 532 -50.21 12.52 29.90
CA THR A 532 -51.37 12.53 30.81
C THR A 532 -52.46 13.49 30.33
N LYS A 533 -52.09 14.66 29.80
CA LYS A 533 -53.03 15.61 29.16
C LYS A 533 -53.66 15.09 27.87
N SER A 534 -53.06 14.11 27.17
CA SER A 534 -53.69 13.47 26.01
C SER A 534 -54.59 12.30 26.41
N LYS A 535 -54.19 11.50 27.42
CA LYS A 535 -55.04 10.44 27.97
C LYS A 535 -56.30 10.98 28.65
N SER A 536 -56.23 12.14 29.33
CA SER A 536 -57.41 12.83 29.86
C SER A 536 -58.28 13.52 28.79
N LYS A 537 -57.95 13.36 27.50
CA LYS A 537 -58.73 13.82 26.34
C LYS A 537 -59.18 12.66 25.44
N SER A 538 -58.94 11.41 25.84
CA SER A 538 -59.62 10.25 25.25
C SER A 538 -61.02 10.18 25.84
N PRO A 539 -62.11 10.27 25.05
CA PRO A 539 -63.43 9.91 25.53
C PRO A 539 -63.47 8.41 25.88
N ASN A 540 -64.31 8.04 26.83
CA ASN A 540 -64.83 6.68 26.87
C ASN A 540 -65.77 6.50 25.67
N ASN A 541 -65.63 5.37 24.97
CA ASN A 541 -66.75 4.66 24.36
C ASN A 541 -66.99 3.40 25.21
#